data_AF-A0A026WW36-F1
#
_entry.id   AF-A0A026WW36-F1
#
_cell.length_a   1.000
_cell.length_b   1.000
_cell.length_c   1.000
_cell.angle_alpha   90.00
_cell.angle_beta   90.00
_cell.angle_gamma   90.00
#
_symmetry.space_group_name_H-M   'P 1'
#
loop_
_entity.id
_entity.type
_entity.pdbx_description
1 polymer ?
#
loop_
_entity_poly.entity_id
_entity_poly.type
_entity_poly.pdbx_seq_one_letter_code
_entity_poly.pdbx_strand_id
1 'polypeptide(L)'
;MGISLTTVNSSTLTPMHLRKAKLMFFWVRYPSSAVLKMYFPDIKFNKNNTAQLVKWFSNFREFYYIQMEKYARQAVSEGVKSVEDLRVGGDSEIYRVLNLHYNRNNHIEVWGPQVPSNFRYVVEQTLKEFFKAIQGGKDTEQSWKKSIYKVISRLDDPVPEYFKSPNFLEQLE
;
A
#
# COMPACT_ATOMS: atom_id res chain seq x y z
N MET A 1 1.65 27.41 31.93
CA MET A 1 0.30 26.86 31.77
C MET A 1 0.24 26.20 30.40
N GLY A 2 0.32 24.88 30.33
CA GLY A 2 0.23 24.15 29.07
C GLY A 2 -1.22 24.07 28.62
N ILE A 3 -1.54 24.67 27.47
CA ILE A 3 -2.84 24.48 26.82
C ILE A 3 -2.86 23.03 26.35
N SER A 4 -3.59 22.17 27.07
CA SER A 4 -3.96 20.85 26.57
C SER A 4 -4.89 21.07 25.38
N LEU A 5 -4.33 20.98 24.17
CA LEU A 5 -5.10 20.93 22.93
C LEU A 5 -5.91 19.64 22.98
N THR A 6 -7.16 19.74 23.45
CA THR A 6 -8.13 18.66 23.28
C THR A 6 -8.27 18.40 21.79
N THR A 7 -7.73 17.27 21.31
CA THR A 7 -7.92 16.80 19.94
C THR A 7 -9.43 16.81 19.66
N VAL A 8 -9.86 17.65 18.73
CA VAL A 8 -11.27 17.70 18.32
C VAL A 8 -11.54 16.42 17.53
N ASN A 9 -11.99 15.38 18.22
CA ASN A 9 -12.23 14.09 17.60
C ASN A 9 -13.45 14.18 16.67
N SER A 10 -13.19 14.32 15.37
CA SER A 10 -14.22 14.40 14.34
C SER A 10 -14.65 12.99 13.91
N SER A 11 -15.93 12.82 13.59
CA SER A 11 -16.42 11.57 12.97
C SER A 11 -16.26 11.56 11.45
N THR A 12 -15.88 12.70 10.86
CA THR A 12 -15.83 12.92 9.41
C THR A 12 -14.42 12.67 8.87
N LEU A 13 -14.32 11.77 7.90
CA LEU A 13 -13.09 11.53 7.15
C LEU A 13 -12.83 12.68 6.17
N THR A 14 -11.56 13.05 6.00
CA THR A 14 -11.13 14.22 5.23
C THR A 14 -10.18 13.80 4.10
N PRO A 15 -9.89 14.67 3.13
CA PRO A 15 -8.84 14.41 2.14
C PRO A 15 -7.47 14.13 2.76
N MET A 16 -7.18 14.72 3.92
CA MET A 16 -5.94 14.46 4.67
C MET A 16 -5.90 13.03 5.23
N HIS A 17 -7.02 12.51 5.75
CA HIS A 17 -7.12 11.11 6.16
C HIS A 17 -6.91 10.15 4.98
N LEU A 18 -7.48 10.47 3.81
CA LEU A 18 -7.28 9.67 2.60
C LEU A 18 -5.81 9.67 2.17
N ARG A 19 -5.16 10.83 2.19
CA ARG A 19 -3.74 10.98 1.88
C ARG A 19 -2.87 10.17 2.84
N LYS A 20 -3.13 10.28 4.14
CA LYS A 20 -2.45 9.48 5.17
C LYS A 20 -2.62 7.98 4.94
N ALA A 21 -3.84 7.52 4.65
CA ALA A 21 -4.12 6.12 4.35
C ALA A 21 -3.38 5.62 3.11
N LYS A 22 -3.26 6.44 2.06
CA LYS A 22 -2.44 6.11 0.88
C LYS A 22 -0.97 5.96 1.22
N LEU A 23 -0.43 6.84 2.05
CA LEU A 23 0.97 6.76 2.48
C LEU A 23 1.21 5.54 3.40
N MET A 24 0.26 5.19 4.27
CA MET A 24 0.34 3.96 5.06
C MET A 24 0.41 2.69 4.20
N PHE A 25 -0.10 2.72 2.96
CA PHE A 25 -0.11 1.57 2.06
C PHE A 25 1.30 1.08 1.68
N PHE A 26 2.32 1.93 1.79
CA PHE A 26 3.71 1.52 1.61
C PHE A 26 4.15 0.50 2.66
N TRP A 27 3.56 0.51 3.86
CA TRP A 27 3.84 -0.45 4.94
C TRP A 27 2.79 -1.56 5.02
N VAL A 28 1.51 -1.21 4.93
CA VAL A 28 0.41 -2.13 5.23
C VAL A 28 -0.64 -2.18 4.14
N ARG A 29 -0.88 -3.36 3.57
CA ARG A 29 -1.92 -3.59 2.56
C ARG A 29 -3.23 -4.07 3.18
N TYR A 30 -3.16 -4.77 4.31
CA TYR A 30 -4.28 -5.39 5.02
C TYR A 30 -4.37 -4.92 6.48
N PRO A 31 -4.52 -3.60 6.74
CA PRO A 31 -4.62 -3.13 8.12
C PRO A 31 -5.90 -3.64 8.79
N SER A 32 -5.77 -4.13 10.02
CA SER A 32 -6.93 -4.47 10.85
C SER A 32 -7.64 -3.21 11.33
N SER A 33 -8.90 -3.35 11.74
CA SER A 33 -9.65 -2.25 12.36
C SER A 33 -8.95 -1.69 13.61
N ALA A 34 -8.17 -2.51 14.33
CA ALA A 34 -7.39 -2.06 15.48
C ALA A 34 -6.21 -1.17 15.04
N VAL A 35 -5.49 -1.57 13.98
CA VAL A 35 -4.42 -0.74 13.38
C VAL A 35 -4.97 0.59 12.90
N LEU A 36 -6.11 0.59 12.19
CA LEU A 36 -6.75 1.85 11.76
C LEU A 36 -7.10 2.75 12.94
N LYS A 37 -7.67 2.21 14.02
CA LYS A 37 -7.99 3.00 15.22
C LYS A 37 -6.74 3.59 15.87
N MET A 38 -5.64 2.86 15.86
CA MET A 38 -4.38 3.29 16.46
C MET A 38 -3.69 4.41 15.65
N TYR A 39 -3.77 4.38 14.33
CA TYR A 39 -3.08 5.35 13.45
C TYR A 39 -3.94 6.55 13.04
N PHE A 40 -5.20 6.62 13.44
CA PHE A 40 -6.09 7.77 13.24
C PHE A 40 -6.71 8.22 14.57
N PRO A 41 -5.89 8.65 15.55
CA PRO A 41 -6.35 8.96 16.91
C PRO A 41 -7.29 10.18 16.97
N ASP A 42 -7.26 11.03 15.95
CA ASP A 42 -8.10 12.21 15.76
C ASP A 42 -9.51 11.89 15.22
N ILE A 43 -9.79 10.62 14.91
CA ILE A 43 -11.09 10.17 14.44
C ILE A 43 -11.90 9.53 15.57
N LYS A 44 -13.12 10.02 15.78
CA LYS A 44 -14.13 9.30 16.57
C LYS A 44 -14.73 8.17 15.72
N PHE A 45 -14.21 6.96 15.87
CA PHE A 45 -14.65 5.81 15.07
C PHE A 45 -16.11 5.44 15.32
N ASN A 46 -16.84 5.22 14.22
CA ASN A 46 -18.18 4.66 14.15
C ASN A 46 -18.26 3.65 13.00
N LYS A 47 -19.40 2.98 12.83
CA LYS A 47 -19.57 1.94 11.80
C LYS A 47 -19.30 2.47 10.38
N ASN A 48 -19.73 3.70 10.09
CA ASN A 48 -19.65 4.29 8.75
C ASN A 48 -18.22 4.67 8.39
N ASN A 49 -17.51 5.43 9.25
CA ASN A 49 -16.14 5.83 8.96
C ASN A 49 -15.15 4.63 9.01
N THR A 50 -15.41 3.62 9.86
CA THR A 50 -14.64 2.37 9.85
C THR A 50 -14.80 1.65 8.51
N ALA A 51 -16.03 1.49 8.02
CA ALA A 51 -16.28 0.87 6.73
C ALA A 51 -15.65 1.66 5.57
N GLN A 52 -15.66 2.99 5.63
CA GLN A 52 -15.04 3.85 4.62
C GLN A 52 -13.52 3.67 4.55
N LEU A 53 -12.83 3.64 5.70
CA LEU A 53 -11.39 3.36 5.74
C LEU A 53 -11.05 1.98 5.19
N VAL A 54 -11.81 0.95 5.59
CA VAL A 54 -11.63 -0.42 5.05
C VAL A 54 -11.86 -0.44 3.54
N LYS A 55 -12.86 0.29 3.05
CA LYS A 55 -13.13 0.41 1.60
C LYS A 55 -12.00 1.11 0.86
N TRP A 56 -11.38 2.15 1.44
CA TRP A 56 -10.20 2.79 0.84
C TRP A 56 -9.06 1.79 0.66
N PHE A 57 -8.68 1.03 1.69
CA PHE A 57 -7.65 0.01 1.56
C PHE A 57 -8.03 -1.10 0.57
N SER A 58 -9.32 -1.43 0.45
CA SER A 58 -9.78 -2.34 -0.62
C SER A 58 -9.56 -1.76 -2.01
N ASN A 59 -9.90 -0.49 -2.23
CA ASN A 59 -9.69 0.18 -3.52
C ASN A 59 -8.18 0.33 -3.83
N PHE A 60 -7.36 0.58 -2.80
CA PHE A 60 -5.91 0.64 -2.95
C PHE A 60 -5.34 -0.70 -3.40
N ARG A 61 -5.76 -1.82 -2.79
CA ARG A 61 -5.36 -3.16 -3.21
C ARG A 61 -5.86 -3.51 -4.60
N GLU A 62 -7.06 -3.10 -4.97
CA GLU A 62 -7.60 -3.31 -6.31
C GLU A 62 -6.71 -2.64 -7.36
N PHE A 63 -6.40 -1.36 -7.20
CA PHE A 63 -5.47 -0.66 -8.08
C PHE A 63 -4.09 -1.35 -8.12
N TYR A 64 -3.54 -1.68 -6.95
CA TYR A 64 -2.25 -2.36 -6.82
C TYR A 64 -2.21 -3.65 -7.63
N TYR A 65 -3.17 -4.56 -7.40
CA TYR A 65 -3.21 -5.86 -8.05
C TYR A 65 -3.52 -5.77 -9.55
N ILE A 66 -4.28 -4.76 -9.99
CA ILE A 66 -4.46 -4.47 -11.43
C ILE A 66 -3.10 -4.12 -12.06
N GLN A 67 -2.28 -3.30 -11.41
CA GLN A 67 -0.93 -3.00 -11.93
C GLN A 67 -0.05 -4.25 -11.93
N MET A 68 -0.02 -5.04 -10.86
CA MET A 68 0.78 -6.27 -10.79
C MET A 68 0.42 -7.24 -11.91
N GLU A 69 -0.87 -7.45 -12.15
CA GLU A 69 -1.33 -8.30 -13.24
C GLU A 69 -0.94 -7.74 -14.61
N LYS A 70 -1.15 -6.43 -14.84
CA LYS A 70 -0.78 -5.77 -16.10
C LYS A 70 0.70 -6.00 -16.43
N TYR A 71 1.60 -5.70 -15.49
CA TYR A 71 3.04 -5.83 -15.73
C TYR A 71 3.50 -7.29 -15.80
N ALA A 72 2.88 -8.19 -15.04
CA ALA A 72 3.17 -9.62 -15.15
C ALA A 72 2.76 -10.19 -16.51
N ARG A 73 1.57 -9.82 -17.02
CA ARG A 73 1.12 -10.20 -18.37
C ARG A 73 2.05 -9.64 -19.45
N GLN A 74 2.44 -8.37 -19.31
CA GLN A 74 3.38 -7.74 -20.22
C GLN A 74 4.71 -8.51 -20.27
N ALA A 75 5.30 -8.85 -19.12
CA ALA A 75 6.55 -9.62 -19.07
C ALA A 75 6.42 -11.01 -19.72
N VAL A 76 5.28 -11.69 -19.53
CA VAL A 76 5.01 -12.97 -20.22
C VAL A 76 4.93 -12.76 -21.74
N SER A 77 4.24 -11.71 -22.22
CA SER A 77 4.13 -11.38 -23.64
C SER A 77 5.46 -10.97 -24.28
N GLU A 78 6.35 -10.34 -23.51
CA GLU A 78 7.71 -9.99 -23.93
C GLU A 78 8.68 -11.19 -23.92
N GLY A 79 8.21 -12.37 -23.50
CA GLY A 79 8.97 -13.61 -23.56
C GLY A 79 9.97 -13.79 -22.41
N VAL A 80 9.80 -13.07 -21.30
CA VAL A 80 10.58 -13.30 -20.07
C VAL A 80 10.42 -14.76 -19.65
N LYS A 81 11.54 -15.46 -19.44
CA LYS A 81 11.54 -16.90 -19.12
C LYS A 81 11.74 -17.15 -17.64
N SER A 82 12.61 -16.38 -16.99
CA SER A 82 12.93 -16.56 -15.58
C SER A 82 12.22 -15.51 -14.72
N VAL A 83 11.65 -15.97 -13.60
CA VAL A 83 11.13 -15.11 -12.54
C VAL A 83 12.22 -14.18 -11.98
N GLU A 84 13.48 -14.61 -12.02
CA GLU A 84 14.59 -13.83 -11.45
C GLU A 84 15.05 -12.66 -12.32
N ASP A 85 14.58 -12.62 -13.56
CA ASP A 85 14.73 -11.49 -14.47
C ASP A 85 13.74 -10.37 -14.12
N LEU A 86 12.68 -10.66 -13.36
CA LEU A 86 11.75 -9.67 -12.84
C LEU A 86 12.37 -8.95 -11.65
N ARG A 87 13.04 -7.84 -11.96
CA ARG A 87 13.59 -6.93 -10.96
C ARG A 87 12.83 -5.62 -10.99
N VAL A 88 12.36 -5.21 -9.82
CA VAL A 88 11.74 -3.89 -9.66
C VAL A 88 12.86 -2.96 -9.22
N GLY A 89 13.42 -2.23 -10.17
CA GLY A 89 14.24 -1.02 -10.02
C GLY A 89 13.43 0.13 -9.41
N GLY A 90 14.08 1.17 -8.90
CA GLY A 90 13.32 2.41 -8.63
C GLY A 90 13.13 3.29 -9.87
N ASP A 91 13.81 2.97 -10.97
CA ASP A 91 13.55 3.41 -12.33
C ASP A 91 12.47 2.57 -13.04
N SER A 92 11.99 1.48 -12.43
CA SER A 92 10.93 0.66 -13.02
C SER A 92 9.60 1.40 -13.11
N GLU A 93 8.96 1.31 -14.28
CA GLU A 93 7.70 2.00 -14.57
C GLU A 93 6.56 1.61 -13.61
N ILE A 94 6.50 0.34 -13.19
CA ILE A 94 5.54 -0.10 -12.16
C ILE A 94 5.71 0.70 -10.87
N TYR A 95 6.95 0.95 -10.44
CA TYR A 95 7.24 1.71 -9.24
C TYR A 95 6.78 3.16 -9.38
N ARG A 96 7.07 3.79 -10.53
CA ARG A 96 6.64 5.16 -10.84
C ARG A 96 5.12 5.32 -10.79
N VAL A 97 4.37 4.36 -11.35
CA VAL A 97 2.90 4.35 -11.34
C VAL A 97 2.35 4.20 -9.93
N LEU A 98 2.90 3.30 -9.11
CA LEU A 98 2.48 3.13 -7.72
C LEU A 98 2.79 4.37 -6.89
N ASN A 99 3.99 4.93 -7.03
CA ASN A 99 4.39 6.14 -6.32
C ASN A 99 3.49 7.33 -6.67
N LEU A 100 3.18 7.55 -7.95
CA LEU A 100 2.26 8.61 -8.37
C LEU A 100 0.85 8.42 -7.76
N HIS A 101 0.40 7.17 -7.59
CA HIS A 101 -0.92 6.88 -7.04
C HIS A 101 -1.00 7.09 -5.52
N TYR A 102 -0.01 6.60 -4.77
CA TYR A 102 -0.03 6.58 -3.30
C TYR A 102 0.69 7.78 -2.67
N ASN A 103 1.65 8.38 -3.38
CA ASN A 103 2.52 9.45 -2.90
C ASN A 103 2.58 10.61 -3.93
N ARG A 104 1.41 11.09 -4.38
CA ARG A 104 1.27 12.07 -5.48
C ARG A 104 2.16 13.30 -5.38
N ASN A 105 2.43 13.77 -4.16
CA ASN A 105 3.23 14.98 -3.91
C ASN A 105 4.69 14.66 -3.58
N ASN A 106 5.12 13.40 -3.65
CA ASN A 106 6.46 12.92 -3.24
C ASN A 106 6.83 13.34 -1.81
N HIS A 107 5.88 13.25 -0.88
CA HIS A 107 6.11 13.61 0.52
C HIS A 107 7.02 12.63 1.21
N ILE A 108 6.99 11.36 0.81
CA ILE A 108 8.02 10.42 1.20
C ILE A 108 9.07 10.44 0.10
N GLU A 109 10.30 10.80 0.45
CA GLU A 109 11.42 10.72 -0.49
C GLU A 109 11.71 9.25 -0.80
N VAL A 110 11.36 8.84 -2.02
CA VAL A 110 11.41 7.46 -2.53
C VAL A 110 12.79 6.80 -2.43
N TRP A 111 13.83 7.64 -2.39
CA TRP A 111 15.23 7.28 -2.37
C TRP A 111 15.96 7.73 -1.10
N GLY A 112 15.26 8.47 -0.23
CA GLY A 112 15.76 8.78 1.10
C GLY A 112 15.64 7.56 2.02
N PRO A 113 16.30 7.57 3.19
CA PRO A 113 16.23 6.49 4.18
C PRO A 113 14.82 6.18 4.71
N GLN A 114 13.79 6.92 4.26
CA GLN A 114 12.42 6.88 4.76
C GLN A 114 11.43 6.06 3.92
N VAL A 115 11.70 5.73 2.64
CA VAL A 115 10.88 4.70 1.96
C VAL A 115 11.33 3.32 2.41
N PRO A 116 10.38 2.44 2.80
CA PRO A 116 10.74 1.09 3.19
C PRO A 116 11.36 0.38 2.00
N SER A 117 12.62 -0.02 2.14
CA SER A 117 13.23 -1.04 1.28
C SER A 117 12.31 -2.25 1.13
N ASN A 118 11.51 -2.54 2.17
CA ASN A 118 10.50 -3.59 2.13
C ASN A 118 9.34 -3.35 1.13
N PHE A 119 8.89 -2.12 0.86
CA PHE A 119 7.79 -1.92 -0.11
C PHE A 119 8.22 -2.36 -1.51
N ARG A 120 9.43 -2.00 -1.91
CA ARG A 120 10.02 -2.42 -3.18
C ARG A 120 10.15 -3.95 -3.25
N TYR A 121 10.60 -4.56 -2.16
CA TYR A 121 10.63 -6.03 -2.03
C TYR A 121 9.23 -6.64 -2.20
N VAL A 122 8.21 -6.10 -1.53
CA VAL A 122 6.82 -6.58 -1.63
C VAL A 122 6.29 -6.44 -3.06
N VAL A 123 6.58 -5.33 -3.75
CA VAL A 123 6.20 -5.11 -5.15
C VAL A 123 6.85 -6.17 -6.05
N GLU A 124 8.16 -6.40 -5.89
CA GLU A 124 8.86 -7.45 -6.65
C GLU A 124 8.29 -8.84 -6.36
N GLN A 125 8.09 -9.20 -5.09
CA GLN A 125 7.50 -10.50 -4.72
C GLN A 125 6.08 -10.65 -5.28
N THR A 126 5.27 -9.59 -5.24
CA THR A 126 3.92 -9.64 -5.81
C THR A 126 3.97 -9.85 -7.30
N LEU A 127 4.80 -9.08 -8.02
CA LEU A 127 4.95 -9.21 -9.46
C LEU A 127 5.39 -10.64 -9.84
N LYS A 128 6.34 -11.20 -9.09
CA LYS A 128 6.82 -12.59 -9.27
C LYS A 128 5.71 -13.62 -9.06
N GLU A 129 4.87 -13.48 -8.05
CA GLU A 129 3.75 -14.40 -7.81
C GLU A 129 2.68 -14.32 -8.91
N PHE A 130 2.35 -13.11 -9.39
CA PHE A 130 1.46 -12.93 -10.54
C PHE A 130 2.06 -13.54 -11.81
N PHE A 131 3.33 -13.28 -12.08
CA PHE A 131 4.02 -13.80 -13.25
C PHE A 131 4.08 -15.33 -13.24
N LYS A 132 4.45 -15.96 -12.12
CA LYS A 132 4.45 -17.43 -11.99
C LYS A 132 3.08 -18.03 -12.28
N ALA A 133 2.01 -17.40 -11.78
CA ALA A 133 0.66 -17.86 -12.01
C ALA A 133 0.26 -17.76 -13.49
N ILE A 134 0.52 -16.62 -14.14
CA ILE A 134 0.17 -16.36 -15.54
C ILE A 134 1.03 -17.22 -16.49
N GLN A 135 2.35 -17.26 -16.28
CA GLN A 135 3.26 -18.07 -17.09
C GLN A 135 2.92 -19.57 -17.00
N GLY A 136 2.46 -20.03 -15.83
CA GLY A 136 1.98 -21.39 -15.62
C GLY A 136 0.53 -21.65 -16.00
N GLY A 137 -0.19 -20.68 -16.57
CA GLY A 137 -1.60 -20.81 -17.00
C GLY A 137 -2.62 -20.92 -15.87
N LYS A 138 -2.21 -20.70 -14.62
CA LYS A 138 -3.09 -20.79 -13.43
C LYS A 138 -4.07 -19.63 -13.34
N ASP A 139 -3.87 -18.55 -14.09
CA ASP A 139 -4.75 -17.38 -14.10
C ASP A 139 -6.13 -17.64 -14.73
N THR A 140 -6.31 -18.82 -15.34
CA THR A 140 -7.60 -19.35 -15.81
C THR A 140 -8.41 -20.04 -14.71
N GLU A 141 -7.77 -20.40 -13.59
CA GLU A 141 -8.42 -21.10 -12.48
C GLU A 141 -9.31 -20.17 -11.65
N GLN A 142 -10.39 -20.70 -11.09
CA GLN A 142 -11.21 -19.93 -10.17
C GLN A 142 -10.41 -19.55 -8.91
N SER A 143 -10.47 -18.29 -8.51
CA SER A 143 -9.79 -17.79 -7.30
C SER A 143 -8.25 -17.89 -7.31
N TRP A 144 -7.60 -17.95 -8.48
CA TRP A 144 -6.14 -18.05 -8.60
C TRP A 144 -5.37 -16.97 -7.81
N LYS A 145 -5.94 -15.77 -7.66
CA LYS A 145 -5.34 -14.67 -6.89
C LYS A 145 -5.37 -14.90 -5.38
N LYS A 146 -6.16 -15.84 -4.86
CA LYS A 146 -6.33 -16.10 -3.42
C LYS A 146 -5.04 -16.54 -2.76
N SER A 147 -4.24 -17.38 -3.44
CA SER A 147 -2.92 -17.80 -2.96
C SER A 147 -1.96 -16.62 -2.89
N ILE A 148 -1.96 -15.76 -3.93
CA ILE A 148 -1.13 -14.56 -4.00
C ILE A 148 -1.47 -13.61 -2.84
N TYR A 149 -2.76 -13.32 -2.63
CA TYR A 149 -3.20 -12.44 -1.53
C TYR A 149 -2.74 -12.95 -0.17
N LYS A 150 -2.72 -14.27 0.04
CA LYS A 150 -2.24 -14.90 1.29
C LYS A 150 -0.73 -14.74 1.48
N VAL A 151 0.05 -14.72 0.39
CA VAL A 151 1.49 -14.41 0.44
C VAL A 151 1.67 -12.94 0.80
N ILE A 152 1.02 -12.03 0.07
CA ILE A 152 1.23 -10.58 0.24
C ILE A 152 0.76 -10.10 1.62
N SER A 153 -0.31 -10.68 2.17
CA SER A 153 -0.79 -10.32 3.51
C SER A 153 0.21 -10.63 4.63
N ARG A 154 1.25 -11.45 4.37
CA ARG A 154 2.30 -11.79 5.33
C ARG A 154 3.55 -10.90 5.22
N LEU A 155 3.59 -10.02 4.22
CA LEU A 155 4.70 -9.11 3.96
C LEU A 155 4.42 -7.68 4.47
N ASP A 156 3.28 -7.48 5.15
CA ASP A 156 2.92 -6.20 5.75
C ASP A 156 3.86 -5.87 6.92
N ASP A 157 4.36 -4.64 6.92
CA ASP A 157 5.22 -4.11 7.97
C ASP A 157 4.39 -3.31 8.99
N PRO A 158 4.93 -3.14 10.22
CA PRO A 158 4.40 -2.12 11.12
C PRO A 158 4.51 -0.75 10.47
N VAL A 159 3.40 -0.01 10.46
CA VAL A 159 3.39 1.39 10.06
C VAL A 159 4.27 2.19 11.05
N PRO A 160 5.07 3.17 10.63
CA PRO A 160 5.91 3.94 11.53
C PRO A 160 5.10 4.74 12.54
N GLU A 161 5.60 4.85 13.77
CA GLU A 161 4.92 5.51 14.89
C GLU A 161 4.57 6.99 14.62
N TYR A 162 5.37 7.69 13.81
CA TYR A 162 5.11 9.09 13.45
C TYR A 162 3.79 9.28 12.70
N PHE A 163 3.27 8.24 12.04
CA PHE A 163 1.92 8.29 11.46
C PHE A 163 0.84 8.51 12.52
N LYS A 164 1.09 8.29 13.81
CA LYS A 164 0.09 8.61 14.85
C LYS A 164 -0.01 10.12 15.12
N SER A 165 1.02 10.89 14.75
CA SER A 165 1.05 12.34 14.94
C SER A 165 0.09 13.06 13.98
N PRO A 166 -0.60 14.13 14.42
CA PRO A 166 -1.31 15.04 13.52
C PRO A 166 -0.38 15.69 12.50
N ASN A 167 0.88 15.93 12.87
CA ASN A 167 1.92 16.54 12.05
C ASN A 167 2.80 15.49 11.35
N PHE A 168 2.26 14.30 11.06
CA PHE A 168 3.05 13.21 10.44
C PHE A 168 3.71 13.60 9.12
N LEU A 169 3.19 14.61 8.40
CA LEU A 169 3.82 15.12 7.17
C LEU A 169 5.10 15.90 7.42
N GLU A 170 5.20 16.66 8.53
CA GLU A 170 6.40 17.43 8.87
C GLU A 170 7.58 16.51 9.21
N GLN A 171 7.31 15.25 9.55
CA GLN A 171 8.34 14.25 9.80
C GLN A 171 8.76 13.46 8.55
N LEU A 172 8.14 13.76 7.40
CA LEU A 172 8.47 13.18 6.10
C LEU A 172 9.32 14.10 5.23
N GLU A 173 9.38 15.40 5.56
CA GLU A 173 10.28 16.41 4.96
C GLU A 173 11.67 16.37 5.63
#